data_AF-A0A6P8IJ65-F1
#
_entry.id   AF-A0A6P8IJ65-F1
#
_cell.length_a   1.000
_cell.length_b   1.000
_cell.length_c   1.000
_cell.angle_alpha   90.00
_cell.angle_beta   90.00
_cell.angle_gamma   90.00
#
_symmetry.space_group_name_H-M   'P 1'
#
loop_
_entity.id
_entity.type
_entity.pdbx_description
1 polymer ?
#
loop_
_entity_poly.entity_id
_entity_poly.type
_entity_poly.pdbx_seq_one_letter_code
_entity_poly.pdbx_strand_id
1 'polypeptide(L)'
;MKNYCFLHISIFFALLVQSKFDSCVLYNPFSWNPFKDQDKFCLLSKENLKPKYIELSKFPKIHLYKSCISEKQRKELLSLAAQRLSSETDSGFSSSLYLRDTGDAELPILKEIAKLAGNLSGLPWNNAEPISLTKYTLKQNYGLHYDSGFLMNGKRTNRKATVLLYLNNVKKGGETVFPFATNQTDSIEHNQVERKPIQEVCASERGVKIPPVLGSCVVFYSHLDEASQVDPLSLHGSCPVLSGEKWIAQMWVRGKIENEKDTFWKD
;
A
#
# COMPACT_ATOMS: atom_id res chain seq x y z
N MET A 1 -74.35 -20.23 1.72
CA MET A 1 -74.28 -18.91 1.07
C MET A 1 -73.07 -18.18 1.64
N LYS A 2 -71.93 -17.95 0.98
CA LYS A 2 -71.49 -18.01 -0.42
C LYS A 2 -70.08 -18.67 -0.51
N ASN A 3 -69.82 -19.32 -1.65
CA ASN A 3 -68.58 -19.93 -2.15
C ASN A 3 -67.45 -18.87 -2.36
N TYR A 4 -66.14 -19.14 -2.51
CA TYR A 4 -65.40 -19.99 -3.49
C TYR A 4 -63.94 -20.23 -3.00
N CYS A 5 -63.37 -21.45 -3.11
CA CYS A 5 -62.36 -21.94 -4.09
C CYS A 5 -61.18 -20.98 -4.38
N PHE A 6 -59.90 -21.40 -4.29
CA PHE A 6 -59.25 -22.31 -5.25
C PHE A 6 -58.07 -23.12 -4.69
N LEU A 7 -57.95 -24.32 -5.25
CA LEU A 7 -56.85 -25.29 -5.17
C LEU A 7 -55.78 -24.94 -6.22
N HIS A 8 -54.48 -25.07 -5.91
CA HIS A 8 -53.51 -25.59 -6.89
C HIS A 8 -52.26 -26.18 -6.24
N ILE A 9 -51.76 -27.21 -6.91
CA ILE A 9 -50.88 -28.30 -6.49
C ILE A 9 -49.42 -28.06 -6.90
N SER A 10 -48.50 -28.68 -6.16
CA SER A 10 -47.15 -29.21 -6.52
C SER A 10 -45.88 -28.51 -6.01
N ILE A 11 -45.32 -29.12 -4.96
CA ILE A 11 -43.96 -29.72 -4.83
C ILE A 11 -42.82 -28.99 -5.53
N PHE A 12 -41.82 -28.51 -4.78
CA PHE A 12 -40.39 -28.84 -5.01
C PHE A 12 -39.53 -28.50 -3.77
N PHE A 13 -38.66 -29.45 -3.43
CA PHE A 13 -37.60 -29.37 -2.43
C PHE A 13 -36.73 -28.10 -2.58
N ALA A 14 -36.48 -27.39 -1.48
CA ALA A 14 -35.30 -26.53 -1.35
C ALA A 14 -34.84 -26.50 0.12
N LEU A 15 -33.91 -27.40 0.44
CA LEU A 15 -33.04 -27.32 1.61
C LEU A 15 -32.02 -26.20 1.40
N LEU A 16 -31.78 -25.45 2.48
CA LEU A 16 -30.54 -24.76 2.84
C LEU A 16 -30.13 -23.50 2.06
N VAL A 17 -29.70 -22.53 2.89
CA VAL A 17 -28.88 -21.34 2.59
C VAL A 17 -29.63 -20.12 2.06
N GLN A 18 -30.09 -19.24 2.96
CA GLN A 18 -29.89 -17.81 2.75
C GLN A 18 -30.11 -16.92 3.97
N SER A 19 -29.31 -15.84 4.00
CA SER A 19 -29.37 -14.63 4.83
C SER A 19 -28.62 -14.59 6.17
N LYS A 20 -27.29 -14.56 6.09
CA LYS A 20 -26.46 -13.70 6.96
C LYS A 20 -25.61 -12.78 6.08
N PHE A 21 -26.25 -11.83 5.40
CA PHE A 21 -25.56 -10.80 4.62
C PHE A 21 -26.25 -9.45 4.82
N ASP A 22 -26.30 -8.96 6.07
CA ASP A 22 -26.73 -7.58 6.35
C ASP A 22 -25.94 -7.03 7.55
N SER A 23 -24.73 -6.53 7.31
CA SER A 23 -24.08 -5.54 8.19
C SER A 23 -22.86 -4.86 7.54
N CYS A 24 -23.03 -4.25 6.36
CA CYS A 24 -22.04 -3.30 5.84
C CYS A 24 -22.51 -1.87 6.16
N VAL A 25 -21.97 -1.29 7.22
CA VAL A 25 -22.29 0.09 7.65
C VAL A 25 -21.62 1.11 6.71
N LEU A 26 -22.40 2.08 6.23
CA LEU A 26 -21.93 3.21 5.42
C LEU A 26 -21.05 4.18 6.25
N TYR A 27 -19.99 4.71 5.64
CA TYR A 27 -18.83 5.34 6.32
C TYR A 27 -18.87 6.88 6.34
N ASN A 28 -18.44 7.47 7.46
CA ASN A 28 -18.05 8.89 7.62
C ASN A 28 -16.51 8.97 7.85
N PRO A 29 -15.74 9.69 7.01
CA PRO A 29 -14.28 9.73 7.06
C PRO A 29 -13.64 10.34 8.30
N PHE A 30 -14.39 11.05 9.14
CA PHE A 30 -13.83 11.78 10.29
C PHE A 30 -13.94 11.05 11.64
N SER A 31 -14.61 9.88 11.71
CA SER A 31 -14.90 9.19 12.97
C SER A 31 -14.23 7.81 13.12
N TRP A 32 -13.22 7.51 12.31
CA TRP A 32 -12.59 6.18 12.29
C TRP A 32 -11.56 5.99 13.41
N ASN A 33 -11.65 4.84 14.10
CA ASN A 33 -10.70 4.43 15.12
C ASN A 33 -9.95 3.14 14.69
N PRO A 34 -8.65 3.20 14.38
CA PRO A 34 -7.85 2.05 13.91
C PRO A 34 -7.74 0.89 14.92
N PHE A 35 -8.08 1.12 16.19
CA PHE A 35 -7.98 0.12 17.25
C PHE A 35 -9.29 -0.62 17.52
N LYS A 36 -10.44 -0.16 17.00
CA LYS A 36 -11.76 -0.74 17.28
C LYS A 36 -12.43 -1.45 16.11
N ASP A 37 -12.04 -1.12 14.87
CA ASP A 37 -12.76 -1.58 13.65
C ASP A 37 -11.96 -2.59 12.80
N GLN A 38 -11.05 -3.35 13.41
CA GLN A 38 -10.14 -4.28 12.69
C GLN A 38 -10.86 -5.51 12.10
N ASP A 39 -11.98 -5.96 12.68
CA ASP A 39 -12.65 -7.21 12.31
C ASP A 39 -13.71 -7.09 11.20
N LYS A 40 -13.89 -5.91 10.59
CA LYS A 40 -15.06 -5.63 9.73
C LYS A 40 -14.82 -5.75 8.22
N PHE A 41 -13.68 -6.23 7.73
CA PHE A 41 -13.42 -6.24 6.28
C PHE A 41 -12.87 -7.56 5.76
N CYS A 42 -13.67 -8.19 4.90
CA CYS A 42 -13.44 -9.45 4.22
C CYS A 42 -12.13 -9.48 3.42
N LEU A 43 -11.33 -10.52 3.67
CA LEU A 43 -10.44 -11.13 2.68
C LEU A 43 -11.34 -11.78 1.61
N LEU A 44 -11.33 -11.28 0.38
CA LEU A 44 -11.99 -11.95 -0.74
C LEU A 44 -10.95 -12.64 -1.61
N SER A 45 -11.01 -13.97 -1.59
CA SER A 45 -10.46 -14.81 -2.64
C SER A 45 -11.56 -15.14 -3.67
N LYS A 46 -11.10 -15.36 -4.90
CA LYS A 46 -11.80 -15.84 -6.11
C LYS A 46 -12.57 -14.80 -6.94
N GLU A 47 -11.88 -14.45 -8.03
CA GLU A 47 -12.38 -14.06 -9.36
C GLU A 47 -13.19 -12.74 -9.48
N ASN A 48 -12.52 -11.74 -10.05
CA ASN A 48 -13.06 -10.56 -10.74
C ASN A 48 -13.68 -9.39 -9.95
N LEU A 49 -13.52 -9.30 -8.63
CA LEU A 49 -13.77 -8.03 -7.93
C LEU A 49 -12.46 -7.24 -7.81
N LYS A 50 -12.35 -6.12 -8.53
CA LYS A 50 -11.29 -5.12 -8.30
C LYS A 50 -11.22 -4.83 -6.80
N PRO A 51 -10.03 -4.87 -6.17
CA PRO A 51 -9.93 -4.69 -4.73
C PRO A 51 -10.50 -3.31 -4.35
N LYS A 52 -11.45 -3.31 -3.39
CA LYS A 52 -12.11 -2.08 -2.95
C LYS A 52 -11.11 -1.23 -2.16
N TYR A 53 -10.71 -0.11 -2.74
CA TYR A 53 -9.82 0.87 -2.11
C TYR A 53 -10.56 2.12 -1.64
N ILE A 54 -9.92 2.88 -0.77
CA ILE A 54 -10.28 4.27 -0.45
C ILE A 54 -9.34 5.18 -1.24
N GLU A 55 -9.89 6.06 -2.08
CA GLU A 55 -9.11 7.10 -2.74
C GLU A 55 -8.80 8.19 -1.71
N LEU A 56 -7.54 8.29 -1.29
CA LEU A 56 -7.08 9.30 -0.33
C LEU A 56 -6.72 10.61 -1.03
N SER A 57 -6.29 10.54 -2.28
CA SER A 57 -6.07 11.69 -3.14
C SER A 57 -6.18 11.31 -4.61
N LYS A 58 -6.64 12.26 -5.43
CA LYS A 58 -6.57 12.20 -6.89
C LYS A 58 -5.21 12.68 -7.42
N PHE A 59 -4.58 13.62 -6.71
CA PHE A 59 -3.33 14.29 -7.10
C PHE A 59 -2.41 14.44 -5.86
N PRO A 60 -1.29 13.70 -5.79
CA PRO A 60 -0.99 12.55 -6.63
C PRO A 60 -2.06 11.47 -6.38
N LYS A 61 -2.19 10.51 -7.28
CA LYS A 61 -3.15 9.41 -7.08
C LYS A 61 -2.67 8.53 -5.92
N ILE A 62 -3.48 8.43 -4.86
CA ILE A 62 -3.18 7.64 -3.66
C ILE A 62 -4.40 6.80 -3.28
N HIS A 63 -4.20 5.49 -3.19
CA HIS A 63 -5.21 4.53 -2.77
C HIS A 63 -4.78 3.82 -1.48
N LEU A 64 -5.72 3.66 -0.56
CA LEU A 64 -5.55 2.85 0.65
C LEU A 64 -6.39 1.58 0.57
N TYR A 65 -5.72 0.44 0.76
CA TYR A 65 -6.32 -0.88 0.90
C TYR A 65 -6.20 -1.33 2.34
N LYS A 66 -7.32 -1.59 3.02
CA LYS A 66 -7.30 -1.87 4.48
C LYS A 66 -6.71 -3.24 4.84
N SER A 67 -6.80 -4.22 3.95
CA SER A 67 -6.32 -5.58 4.17
C SER A 67 -5.84 -6.21 2.86
N CYS A 68 -4.53 -6.18 2.63
CA CYS A 68 -3.93 -6.69 1.40
C CYS A 68 -3.39 -8.11 1.51
N ILE A 69 -3.01 -8.51 2.72
CA ILE A 69 -2.32 -9.78 2.96
C ILE A 69 -2.92 -10.52 4.14
N SER A 70 -2.77 -11.84 4.12
CA SER A 70 -3.13 -12.70 5.24
C SER A 70 -2.14 -12.59 6.39
N GLU A 71 -2.56 -13.03 7.58
CA GLU A 71 -1.68 -13.13 8.74
C GLU A 71 -0.48 -14.06 8.49
N LYS A 72 -0.69 -15.16 7.74
CA LYS A 72 0.37 -16.10 7.35
C LYS A 72 1.45 -15.40 6.54
N GLN A 73 1.06 -14.73 5.45
CA GLN A 73 1.98 -13.96 4.59
C GLN A 73 2.76 -12.92 5.39
N ARG A 74 2.06 -12.20 6.29
CA ARG A 74 2.69 -11.20 7.16
C ARG A 74 3.76 -11.80 8.08
N LYS A 75 3.46 -12.94 8.72
CA LYS A 75 4.39 -13.64 9.61
C LYS A 75 5.61 -14.15 8.85
N GLU A 76 5.44 -14.67 7.64
CA GLU A 76 6.55 -15.11 6.79
C GLU A 76 7.47 -13.94 6.41
N LEU A 77 6.91 -12.80 5.98
CA LEU A 77 7.69 -11.59 5.68
C LEU A 77 8.45 -11.06 6.91
N LEU A 78 7.80 -11.00 8.07
CA LEU A 78 8.44 -10.58 9.31
C LEU A 78 9.54 -11.54 9.76
N SER A 79 9.33 -12.85 9.61
CA SER A 79 10.36 -13.85 9.89
C SER A 79 11.57 -13.69 8.98
N LEU A 80 11.35 -13.46 7.69
CA LEU A 80 12.42 -13.22 6.73
C LEU A 80 13.21 -11.95 7.07
N ALA A 81 12.52 -10.86 7.41
CA ALA A 81 13.15 -9.61 7.80
C ALA A 81 13.97 -9.77 9.10
N ALA A 82 13.40 -10.41 10.12
CA ALA A 82 14.06 -10.62 11.41
C ALA A 82 15.32 -11.48 11.31
N GLN A 83 15.36 -12.45 10.38
CA GLN A 83 16.52 -13.31 10.16
C GLN A 83 17.67 -12.61 9.44
N ARG A 84 17.37 -11.62 8.60
CA ARG A 84 18.34 -11.08 7.62
C ARG A 84 18.68 -9.60 7.83
N LEU A 85 17.85 -8.84 8.55
CA LEU A 85 18.23 -7.50 8.99
C LEU A 85 19.28 -7.60 10.10
N SER A 86 20.37 -6.88 9.91
CA SER A 86 21.48 -6.78 10.85
C SER A 86 21.85 -5.32 11.09
N SER A 87 22.79 -5.05 12.01
CA SER A 87 23.33 -3.71 12.22
C SER A 87 23.96 -3.10 10.96
N GLU A 88 24.42 -3.93 10.01
CA GLU A 88 24.99 -3.47 8.73
C GLU A 88 23.92 -2.90 7.78
N THR A 89 22.66 -3.29 7.99
CA THR A 89 21.53 -2.80 7.20
C THR A 89 20.93 -1.51 7.75
N ASP A 90 21.41 -1.02 8.90
CA ASP A 90 20.94 0.20 9.57
C ASP A 90 21.74 1.43 9.13
N SER A 91 21.06 2.36 8.45
CA SER A 91 21.65 3.64 8.01
C SER A 91 21.63 4.72 9.09
N GLY A 92 21.09 4.43 10.29
CA GLY A 92 20.73 5.42 11.29
C GLY A 92 19.36 6.06 11.05
N PHE A 93 18.84 6.02 9.80
CA PHE A 93 17.49 6.47 9.46
C PHE A 93 16.49 5.32 9.43
N SER A 94 16.93 4.11 9.05
CA SER A 94 16.14 2.89 9.01
C SER A 94 17.05 1.67 8.80
N SER A 95 16.59 0.48 9.17
CA SER A 95 17.21 -0.79 8.73
C SER A 95 16.48 -1.33 7.50
N SER A 96 17.14 -1.43 6.35
CA SER A 96 16.51 -1.87 5.10
C SER A 96 17.24 -3.06 4.46
N LEU A 97 16.48 -4.10 4.12
CA LEU A 97 16.94 -5.27 3.40
C LEU A 97 16.27 -5.29 2.03
N TYR A 98 17.08 -5.33 0.97
CA TYR A 98 16.58 -5.36 -0.39
C TYR A 98 16.88 -6.72 -1.02
N LEU A 99 15.84 -7.51 -1.28
CA LEU A 99 15.90 -8.95 -1.56
C LEU A 99 16.21 -9.25 -3.04
N ARG A 100 17.42 -8.91 -3.51
CA ARG A 100 17.83 -8.99 -4.94
C ARG A 100 18.45 -10.32 -5.35
N ASP A 101 18.65 -11.24 -4.42
CA ASP A 101 19.40 -12.45 -4.74
C ASP A 101 18.55 -13.35 -5.64
N THR A 102 19.18 -14.12 -6.52
CA THR A 102 18.46 -15.06 -7.40
C THR A 102 17.64 -16.08 -6.62
N GLY A 103 18.11 -16.49 -5.43
CA GLY A 103 17.36 -17.34 -4.52
C GLY A 103 16.13 -16.65 -3.90
N ASP A 104 16.14 -15.33 -3.75
CA ASP A 104 14.97 -14.57 -3.27
C ASP A 104 13.85 -14.55 -4.31
N ALA A 105 14.22 -14.47 -5.59
CA ALA A 105 13.26 -14.54 -6.68
C ALA A 105 12.42 -15.84 -6.65
N GLU A 106 12.98 -16.94 -6.11
CA GLU A 106 12.32 -18.24 -6.01
C GLU A 106 11.48 -18.45 -4.75
N LEU A 107 11.52 -17.52 -3.78
CA LEU A 107 10.72 -17.64 -2.56
C LEU A 107 9.23 -17.45 -2.86
N PRO A 108 8.35 -18.45 -2.56
CA PRO A 108 6.93 -18.37 -2.91
C PRO A 108 6.23 -17.12 -2.36
N ILE A 109 6.51 -16.78 -1.10
CA ILE A 109 5.95 -15.58 -0.46
C ILE A 109 6.33 -14.29 -1.20
N LEU A 110 7.56 -14.19 -1.71
CA LEU A 110 8.00 -12.99 -2.42
C LEU A 110 7.35 -12.90 -3.81
N LYS A 111 7.20 -14.03 -4.53
CA LYS A 111 6.43 -14.08 -5.79
C LYS A 111 4.95 -13.70 -5.56
N GLU A 112 4.32 -14.17 -4.49
CA GLU A 112 2.93 -13.80 -4.14
C GLU A 112 2.78 -12.29 -3.90
N ILE A 113 3.71 -11.69 -3.17
CA ILE A 113 3.70 -10.26 -2.86
C ILE A 113 4.01 -9.40 -4.10
N ALA A 114 4.87 -9.85 -5.01
CA ALA A 114 5.09 -9.21 -6.30
C ALA A 114 3.81 -9.25 -7.17
N LYS A 115 3.13 -10.40 -7.24
CA LYS A 115 1.83 -10.56 -7.92
C LYS A 115 0.76 -9.64 -7.34
N LEU A 116 0.70 -9.54 -6.01
CA LEU A 116 -0.16 -8.59 -5.31
C LEU A 116 0.15 -7.14 -5.73
N ALA A 117 1.43 -6.76 -5.76
CA ALA A 117 1.84 -5.41 -6.14
C ALA A 117 1.41 -5.06 -7.57
N GLY A 118 1.57 -5.98 -8.53
CA GLY A 118 1.06 -5.81 -9.89
C GLY A 118 -0.45 -5.61 -9.93
N ASN A 119 -1.20 -6.48 -9.24
CA ASN A 119 -2.66 -6.38 -9.18
C ASN A 119 -3.16 -5.06 -8.57
N LEU A 120 -2.58 -4.62 -7.44
CA LEU A 120 -3.01 -3.40 -6.76
C LEU A 120 -2.63 -2.11 -7.51
N SER A 121 -1.51 -2.13 -8.24
CA SER A 121 -1.05 -0.98 -9.03
C SER A 121 -1.69 -0.91 -10.42
N GLY A 122 -2.21 -2.04 -10.93
CA GLY A 122 -2.71 -2.16 -12.31
C GLY A 122 -1.59 -2.32 -13.34
N LEU A 123 -0.39 -2.69 -12.92
CA LEU A 123 0.79 -2.91 -13.77
C LEU A 123 1.16 -4.40 -13.80
N PRO A 124 1.88 -4.86 -14.83
CA PRO A 124 2.39 -6.23 -14.86
C PRO A 124 3.24 -6.53 -13.63
N TRP A 125 2.95 -7.63 -12.95
CA TRP A 125 3.61 -7.96 -11.68
C TRP A 125 5.11 -8.23 -11.82
N ASN A 126 5.53 -8.76 -12.97
CA ASN A 126 6.94 -8.97 -13.31
C ASN A 126 7.71 -7.66 -13.54
N ASN A 127 7.02 -6.52 -13.61
CA ASN A 127 7.65 -5.19 -13.59
C ASN A 127 7.99 -4.72 -12.16
N ALA A 128 7.56 -5.43 -11.13
CA ALA A 128 7.95 -5.12 -9.77
C ALA A 128 9.46 -5.31 -9.61
N GLU A 129 10.12 -4.33 -8.97
CA GLU A 129 11.47 -4.50 -8.49
C GLU A 129 11.50 -5.53 -7.33
N PRO A 130 12.68 -6.05 -6.95
CA PRO A 130 12.79 -6.88 -5.76
C PRO A 130 12.21 -6.20 -4.51
N ILE A 131 11.63 -6.98 -3.61
CA ILE A 131 10.95 -6.44 -2.42
C ILE A 131 11.98 -5.86 -1.44
N SER A 132 11.67 -4.67 -0.91
CA SER A 132 12.39 -4.08 0.23
C SER A 132 11.65 -4.37 1.53
N LEU A 133 12.31 -4.95 2.52
CA LEU A 133 11.81 -5.07 3.90
C LEU A 133 12.53 -4.05 4.77
N THR A 134 11.79 -3.16 5.40
CA THR A 134 12.37 -2.04 6.17
C THR A 134 11.78 -1.95 7.57
N LYS A 135 12.66 -1.74 8.54
CA LYS A 135 12.36 -1.49 9.95
C LYS A 135 12.73 -0.05 10.32
N TYR A 136 11.84 0.61 11.06
CA TYR A 136 12.13 1.85 11.78
C TYR A 136 11.94 1.64 13.27
N THR A 137 12.95 2.01 14.05
CA THR A 137 12.93 2.06 15.51
C THR A 137 12.59 3.46 16.01
N LEU A 138 12.66 3.69 17.31
CA LEU A 138 12.29 4.97 17.92
C LEU A 138 13.08 6.15 17.30
N LYS A 139 12.37 7.21 16.90
CA LYS A 139 12.85 8.43 16.22
C LYS A 139 13.37 8.23 14.79
N GLN A 140 13.58 7.00 14.32
CA GLN A 140 13.92 6.72 12.93
C GLN A 140 12.79 7.13 11.99
N ASN A 141 13.16 7.64 10.82
CA ASN A 141 12.29 8.29 9.85
C ASN A 141 12.92 8.19 8.45
N TYR A 142 12.19 8.63 7.43
CA TYR A 142 12.75 8.80 6.09
C TYR A 142 12.33 10.15 5.53
N GLY A 143 13.33 10.90 5.04
CA GLY A 143 13.16 12.26 4.53
C GLY A 143 12.20 12.34 3.34
N LEU A 144 11.85 13.58 2.98
CA LEU A 144 11.06 13.83 1.78
C LEU A 144 11.84 13.42 0.54
N HIS A 145 11.20 12.65 -0.34
CA HIS A 145 11.80 12.14 -1.56
C HIS A 145 10.74 11.77 -2.59
N TYR A 146 11.22 11.46 -3.79
CA TYR A 146 10.45 10.85 -4.87
C TYR A 146 10.98 9.44 -5.11
N ASP A 147 10.06 8.49 -5.29
CA ASP A 147 10.43 7.10 -5.55
C ASP A 147 10.96 6.90 -6.97
N SER A 148 10.53 7.77 -7.89
CA SER A 148 11.01 7.86 -9.26
C SER A 148 11.85 9.12 -9.44
N GLY A 149 12.94 9.03 -10.20
CA GLY A 149 13.86 10.15 -10.40
C GLY A 149 13.31 11.13 -11.42
N PHE A 150 13.41 12.42 -11.12
CA PHE A 150 13.35 13.44 -12.18
C PHE A 150 14.52 13.20 -13.14
N LEU A 151 14.31 13.52 -14.42
CA LEU A 151 15.33 13.34 -15.46
C LEU A 151 16.68 13.93 -15.01
N MET A 152 17.64 13.06 -14.66
CA MET A 152 19.02 13.42 -14.39
C MET A 152 19.91 12.55 -15.26
N ASN A 153 20.69 13.17 -16.15
CA ASN A 153 21.69 12.51 -17.00
C ASN A 153 21.16 11.35 -17.87
N GLY A 154 19.95 11.47 -18.41
CA GLY A 154 19.45 10.57 -19.46
C GLY A 154 19.08 9.15 -19.01
N LYS A 155 19.17 8.82 -17.71
CA LYS A 155 18.72 7.52 -17.17
C LYS A 155 17.50 7.71 -16.26
N ARG A 156 16.35 7.26 -16.73
CA ARG A 156 15.07 7.30 -16.01
C ARG A 156 14.99 6.10 -15.06
N THR A 157 14.64 6.30 -13.80
CA THR A 157 13.90 5.24 -13.10
C THR A 157 12.45 5.33 -13.60
N ASN A 158 11.84 4.22 -14.00
CA ASN A 158 10.48 4.20 -14.56
C ASN A 158 9.48 3.66 -13.53
N ARG A 159 9.61 4.07 -12.26
CA ARG A 159 8.81 3.54 -11.14
C ARG A 159 7.44 4.21 -11.13
N LYS A 160 6.52 3.69 -11.96
CA LYS A 160 5.18 4.24 -12.19
C LYS A 160 4.31 4.20 -10.94
N ALA A 161 4.45 3.17 -10.11
CA ALA A 161 3.71 3.04 -8.87
C ALA A 161 4.57 2.45 -7.75
N THR A 162 4.20 2.78 -6.52
CA THR A 162 4.74 2.18 -5.31
C THR A 162 3.62 1.51 -4.55
N VAL A 163 3.85 0.27 -4.13
CA VAL A 163 3.00 -0.46 -3.20
C VAL A 163 3.74 -0.57 -1.87
N LEU A 164 3.24 0.12 -0.85
CA LEU A 164 3.79 0.15 0.49
C LEU A 164 2.86 -0.60 1.43
N LEU A 165 3.32 -1.75 1.93
CA LEU A 165 2.58 -2.65 2.81
C LEU A 165 3.06 -2.47 4.26
N TYR A 166 2.14 -2.22 5.19
CA TYR A 166 2.45 -2.16 6.63
C TYR A 166 2.32 -3.54 7.29
N LEU A 167 3.40 -4.01 7.91
CA LEU A 167 3.48 -5.35 8.52
C LEU A 167 3.08 -5.37 10.00
N ASN A 168 2.89 -4.19 10.61
CA ASN A 168 2.42 -4.05 11.98
C ASN A 168 1.70 -2.71 12.21
N ASN A 169 0.98 -2.61 13.34
CA ASN A 169 0.43 -1.35 13.81
C ASN A 169 1.54 -0.53 14.49
N VAL A 170 1.55 0.78 14.25
CA VAL A 170 2.40 1.72 15.00
C VAL A 170 1.53 2.54 15.94
N LYS A 171 1.91 2.59 17.22
CA LYS A 171 1.08 3.23 18.26
C LYS A 171 1.06 4.76 18.13
N LYS A 172 2.20 5.37 17.79
CA LYS A 172 2.34 6.82 17.61
C LYS A 172 3.47 7.14 16.64
N GLY A 173 3.24 8.05 15.69
CA GLY A 173 4.21 8.40 14.67
C GLY A 173 4.27 7.36 13.54
N GLY A 174 5.32 7.43 12.71
CA GLY A 174 5.55 6.48 11.63
C GLY A 174 4.63 6.63 10.41
N GLU A 175 3.81 7.68 10.34
CA GLU A 175 2.91 7.95 9.23
C GLU A 175 3.67 8.07 7.91
N THR A 176 3.10 7.57 6.81
CA THR A 176 3.55 7.94 5.46
C THR A 176 2.86 9.24 5.09
N VAL A 177 3.62 10.27 4.73
CA VAL A 177 3.08 11.62 4.51
C VAL A 177 3.30 12.09 3.08
N PHE A 178 2.29 12.76 2.54
CA PHE A 178 2.27 13.39 1.22
C PHE A 178 1.89 14.87 1.38
N PRO A 179 2.87 15.77 1.56
CA PRO A 179 2.61 17.18 1.90
C PRO A 179 1.84 17.95 0.81
N PHE A 180 1.88 17.48 -0.43
CA PHE A 180 1.19 18.11 -1.57
C PHE A 180 -0.14 17.43 -1.94
N ALA A 181 -0.49 16.31 -1.29
CA ALA A 181 -1.79 15.69 -1.47
C ALA A 181 -2.86 16.48 -0.70
N THR A 182 -3.38 17.55 -1.29
CA THR A 182 -4.39 18.43 -0.67
C THR A 182 -5.64 18.53 -1.53
N ASN A 183 -6.80 18.74 -0.90
CA ASN A 183 -8.08 18.88 -1.60
C ASN A 183 -8.27 20.22 -2.34
N GLN A 184 -7.30 21.15 -2.30
CA GLN A 184 -7.44 22.50 -2.86
C GLN A 184 -6.16 23.05 -3.49
N THR A 185 -6.40 23.99 -4.41
CA THR A 185 -5.55 24.87 -5.23
C THR A 185 -4.61 25.77 -4.44
N ASP A 186 -3.97 25.26 -3.40
CA ASP A 186 -2.98 26.04 -2.66
C ASP A 186 -1.72 26.16 -3.51
N SER A 187 -1.53 27.33 -4.10
CA SER A 187 -0.29 27.75 -4.78
C SER A 187 0.83 27.85 -3.75
N ILE A 188 1.39 26.72 -3.34
CA ILE A 188 2.62 26.68 -2.54
C ILE A 188 3.79 26.48 -3.49
N GLU A 189 4.84 27.27 -3.27
CA GLU A 189 6.12 27.04 -3.91
C GLU A 189 6.67 25.67 -3.51
N HIS A 190 6.63 24.70 -4.43
CA HIS A 190 7.15 23.34 -4.25
C HIS A 190 8.55 23.32 -3.61
N ASN A 191 9.42 24.24 -4.05
CA ASN A 191 10.81 24.35 -3.62
C ASN A 191 10.99 24.62 -2.11
N GLN A 192 10.02 25.23 -1.44
CA GLN A 192 10.12 25.52 0.00
C GLN A 192 9.83 24.30 0.85
N VAL A 193 8.92 23.42 0.41
CA VAL A 193 8.51 22.25 1.19
C VAL A 193 9.49 21.09 1.03
N GLU A 194 10.04 20.87 -0.17
CA GLU A 194 10.99 19.79 -0.44
C GLU A 194 12.24 19.82 0.45
N ARG A 195 12.64 21.00 0.91
CA ARG A 195 13.82 21.21 1.75
C ARG A 195 13.53 21.16 3.25
N LYS A 196 12.27 20.98 3.65
CA LYS A 196 11.90 20.98 5.06
C LYS A 196 12.33 19.68 5.74
N PRO A 197 12.78 19.75 7.01
CA PRO A 197 12.95 18.56 7.82
C PRO A 197 11.63 17.78 7.92
N ILE A 198 11.71 16.45 7.85
CA ILE A 198 10.52 15.60 7.87
C ILE A 198 9.66 15.82 9.13
N GLN A 199 10.29 16.16 10.27
CA GLN A 199 9.59 16.44 11.52
C GLN A 199 8.63 17.63 11.40
N GLU A 200 9.01 18.67 10.66
CA GLU A 200 8.15 19.84 10.42
C GLU A 200 6.94 19.46 9.56
N VAL A 201 7.17 18.68 8.51
CA VAL A 201 6.11 18.16 7.63
C VAL A 201 5.14 17.28 8.42
N CYS A 202 5.66 16.42 9.29
CA CYS A 202 4.87 15.55 10.15
C CYS A 202 4.04 16.32 11.19
N ALA A 203 4.53 17.47 11.66
CA ALA A 203 3.81 18.35 12.58
C ALA A 203 2.76 19.23 11.89
N SER A 204 2.87 19.45 10.57
CA SER A 204 1.93 20.26 9.80
C SER A 204 0.58 19.57 9.62
N GLU A 205 -0.55 20.28 9.71
CA GLU A 205 -1.88 19.74 9.36
C GLU A 205 -2.11 19.59 7.84
N ARG A 206 -1.12 19.96 7.02
CA ARG A 206 -1.22 19.90 5.56
C ARG A 206 -0.95 18.49 5.03
N GLY A 207 -1.63 18.17 3.94
CA GLY A 207 -1.37 16.99 3.13
C GLY A 207 -2.09 15.75 3.65
N VAL A 208 -1.84 14.62 2.99
CA VAL A 208 -2.34 13.32 3.44
C VAL A 208 -1.31 12.68 4.36
N LYS A 209 -1.75 12.19 5.52
CA LYS A 209 -0.94 11.38 6.44
C LYS A 209 -1.62 10.03 6.65
N ILE A 210 -0.86 8.96 6.47
CA ILE A 210 -1.39 7.60 6.50
C ILE A 210 -0.73 6.85 7.66
N PRO A 211 -1.47 6.54 8.74
CA PRO A 211 -0.92 5.80 9.86
C PRO A 211 -0.62 4.34 9.46
N PRO A 212 0.46 3.74 9.96
CA PRO A 212 0.74 2.32 9.74
C PRO A 212 -0.29 1.44 10.45
N VAL A 213 -1.13 0.79 9.64
CA VAL A 213 -2.10 -0.20 10.13
C VAL A 213 -1.75 -1.56 9.57
N LEU A 214 -1.63 -2.53 10.46
CA LEU A 214 -1.27 -3.91 10.16
C LEU A 214 -2.08 -4.45 8.97
N GLY A 215 -1.36 -4.98 7.97
CA GLY A 215 -1.95 -5.64 6.80
C GLY A 215 -2.50 -4.69 5.74
N SER A 216 -2.55 -3.38 5.99
CA SER A 216 -2.99 -2.40 5.00
C SER A 216 -1.87 -2.02 4.02
N CYS A 217 -2.24 -1.59 2.82
CA CYS A 217 -1.31 -1.04 1.84
C CYS A 217 -1.72 0.33 1.37
N VAL A 218 -0.71 1.14 1.10
CA VAL A 218 -0.83 2.37 0.32
C VAL A 218 -0.28 2.10 -1.05
N VAL A 219 -1.06 2.44 -2.08
CA VAL A 219 -0.59 2.48 -3.46
C VAL A 219 -0.62 3.91 -3.93
N PHE A 220 0.53 4.42 -4.36
CA PHE A 220 0.63 5.76 -4.92
C PHE A 220 1.40 5.75 -6.22
N TYR A 221 1.09 6.71 -7.09
CA TYR A 221 1.63 6.77 -8.44
C TYR A 221 2.61 7.94 -8.54
N SER A 222 3.78 7.66 -9.10
CA SER A 222 4.88 8.62 -9.14
C SER A 222 4.84 9.50 -10.39
N HIS A 223 4.03 9.18 -11.40
CA HIS A 223 4.04 9.86 -12.70
C HIS A 223 2.64 10.40 -13.06
N LEU A 224 2.59 11.54 -13.76
CA LEU A 224 1.34 12.19 -14.20
C LEU A 224 0.62 11.41 -15.31
N ASP A 225 1.40 10.78 -16.20
CA ASP A 225 0.90 10.19 -17.44
C ASP A 225 1.85 9.13 -18.04
N GLU A 226 1.51 8.69 -19.26
CA GLU A 226 2.32 7.79 -20.07
C GLU A 226 3.66 8.41 -20.52
N ALA A 227 3.74 9.73 -20.65
CA ALA A 227 4.98 10.44 -21.00
C ALA A 227 6.07 10.30 -19.92
N SER A 228 5.71 9.72 -18.78
CA SER A 228 6.61 9.32 -17.70
C SER A 228 7.30 10.51 -17.04
N GLN A 229 6.60 11.64 -17.01
CA GLN A 229 6.98 12.77 -16.18
C GLN A 229 6.62 12.44 -14.73
N VAL A 230 7.59 12.60 -13.84
CA VAL A 230 7.38 12.47 -12.40
C VAL A 230 6.36 13.51 -11.95
N ASP A 231 5.35 13.06 -11.21
CA ASP A 231 4.36 13.91 -10.57
C ASP A 231 5.01 14.63 -9.38
N PRO A 232 5.21 15.96 -9.45
CA PRO A 232 5.82 16.71 -8.35
C PRO A 232 4.96 16.68 -7.07
N LEU A 233 3.70 16.26 -7.15
CA LEU A 233 2.84 16.08 -5.99
C LEU A 233 3.08 14.73 -5.28
N SER A 234 3.81 13.80 -5.92
CA SER A 234 4.16 12.49 -5.33
C SER A 234 5.30 12.54 -4.32
N LEU A 235 5.77 13.73 -3.94
CA LEU A 235 6.73 13.91 -2.87
C LEU A 235 6.15 13.29 -1.59
N HIS A 236 6.94 12.44 -0.93
CA HIS A 236 6.48 11.78 0.28
C HIS A 236 7.64 11.45 1.23
N GLY A 237 7.30 11.07 2.45
CA GLY A 237 8.26 10.65 3.46
C GLY A 237 7.64 9.77 4.53
N SER A 238 8.46 9.31 5.47
CA SER A 238 8.03 8.53 6.63
C SER A 238 8.32 9.31 7.90
N CYS A 239 7.27 9.64 8.67
CA CYS A 239 7.40 10.33 9.93
C CYS A 239 8.22 9.53 10.96
N PRO A 240 8.84 10.20 11.94
CA PRO A 240 9.50 9.54 13.05
C PRO A 240 8.56 8.60 13.79
N VAL A 241 9.02 7.39 14.08
CA VAL A 241 8.31 6.51 15.01
C VAL A 241 8.46 7.07 16.43
N LEU A 242 7.34 7.35 17.09
CA LEU A 242 7.32 7.94 18.44
C LEU A 242 6.99 6.91 19.53
N SER A 243 6.42 5.76 19.15
CA SER A 243 6.17 4.64 20.07
C SER A 243 6.05 3.32 19.30
N GLY A 244 6.79 2.30 19.77
CA GLY A 244 6.89 0.99 19.13
C GLY A 244 7.95 0.98 18.03
N GLU A 245 7.70 0.20 16.99
CA GLU A 245 8.53 0.06 15.79
C GLU A 245 7.62 -0.04 14.57
N LYS A 246 8.13 0.34 13.40
CA LYS A 246 7.41 0.25 12.11
C LYS A 246 8.09 -0.77 11.23
N TRP A 247 7.32 -1.69 10.68
CA TRP A 247 7.77 -2.66 9.68
C TRP A 247 6.99 -2.48 8.39
N ILE A 248 7.69 -2.37 7.28
CA ILE A 248 7.10 -2.25 5.95
C ILE A 248 7.71 -3.24 4.98
N ALA A 249 6.91 -3.63 3.99
CA ALA A 249 7.40 -4.16 2.72
C ALA A 249 7.09 -3.13 1.63
N GLN A 250 8.09 -2.76 0.83
CA GLN A 250 7.93 -1.81 -0.27
C GLN A 250 8.25 -2.49 -1.60
N MET A 251 7.38 -2.27 -2.58
CA MET A 251 7.55 -2.72 -3.95
C MET A 251 7.39 -1.54 -4.89
N TRP A 252 8.45 -1.22 -5.61
CA TRP A 252 8.38 -0.30 -6.74
C TRP A 252 7.97 -1.08 -7.98
N VAL A 253 6.94 -0.63 -8.69
CA VAL A 253 6.46 -1.28 -9.91
C VAL A 253 6.76 -0.39 -11.10
N ARG A 254 7.54 -0.92 -12.04
CA ARG A 254 7.96 -0.18 -13.23
C ARG A 254 6.85 -0.13 -14.28
N GLY A 255 6.90 0.89 -15.13
CA GLY A 255 6.16 0.90 -16.39
C GLY A 255 6.68 -0.15 -17.37
N LYS A 256 6.43 0.04 -18.66
CA LYS A 256 6.90 -0.89 -19.71
C LYS A 256 8.41 -1.17 -19.58
N ILE A 257 8.77 -2.45 -19.57
CA ILE A 257 10.14 -2.94 -19.64
C ILE A 257 10.41 -3.37 -21.09
N GLU A 258 11.53 -2.92 -21.67
CA GLU A 258 11.85 -3.15 -23.09
C GLU A 258 12.40 -4.56 -23.34
N ASN A 259 13.10 -5.13 -22.37
CA ASN A 259 13.72 -6.44 -22.47
C ASN A 259 13.32 -7.32 -21.29
N GLU A 260 12.71 -8.47 -21.56
CA GLU A 260 12.24 -9.41 -20.54
C GLU A 260 13.38 -9.94 -19.66
N LYS A 261 14.62 -9.96 -20.17
CA LYS A 261 15.82 -10.33 -19.40
C LYS A 261 16.10 -9.36 -18.23
N ASP A 262 15.53 -8.17 -18.26
CA ASP A 262 15.71 -7.14 -17.22
C ASP A 262 14.67 -7.28 -16.09
N THR A 263 13.77 -8.27 -16.18
CA THR A 263 12.82 -8.60 -15.12
C THR A 263 13.48 -9.47 -14.06
N PHE A 264 13.23 -9.13 -12.79
CA PHE A 264 13.70 -9.94 -11.66
C PHE A 264 12.81 -11.17 -11.47
N TRP A 265 11.50 -11.00 -11.65
CA TRP A 265 10.53 -12.06 -11.46
C TRP A 265 10.28 -12.82 -12.76
N LYS A 266 10.32 -14.15 -12.67
CA LYS A 266 10.06 -15.07 -13.78
C LYS A 266 8.95 -16.03 -13.37
N ASP A 267 8.16 -16.45 -14.36
CA ASP A 267 7.17 -17.51 -14.21
C ASP A 267 7.82 -18.86 -13.87
#